data_AF-A0A7V2UL53-F1
#
_entry.id   AF-A0A7V2UL53-F1
#
_cell.length_a   1.000
_cell.length_b   1.000
_cell.length_c   1.000
_cell.angle_alpha   90.00
_cell.angle_beta   90.00
_cell.angle_gamma   90.00
#
_symmetry.space_group_name_H-M   'P 1'
#
loop_
_entity.id
_entity.type
_entity.pdbx_description
1 polymer ?
#
loop_
_entity_poly.entity_id
_entity_poly.type
_entity_poly.pdbx_seq_one_letter_code
_entity_poly.pdbx_strand_id
1 'polypeptide(L)'
;DWVRTLEKKSADRRMGVWMALSDSPAGLQLTLTDEDGHVGSAELAGTWERAKDPAQAADKLREQLGRLGDTLFQASDIQVHLSQPWFVPASQLNALRRDAVASLEAARAAAYARPPRAVPVDPPVPYPEDTLTYLANVFNQKARDFYSKHGVKVIAAAYEAHEEEGEVSLMITKHCVRFSLSLCPKQAKGVTGVQGTVRAEPLQLINGKEKLTLRFDCKPCEMHVVGKIKRSVLNSAPESPIQFYKTRPQAHPVH
;
A
#
# COMPACT_ATOMS: atom_id res chain seq x y z
N ASP A 1 -13.38 4.35 18.93
CA ASP A 1 -12.81 5.60 18.39
C ASP A 1 -11.59 5.27 17.52
N TRP A 2 -11.84 4.68 16.36
CA TRP A 2 -10.78 4.23 15.44
C TRP A 2 -10.16 5.41 14.68
N VAL A 3 -10.90 6.50 14.52
CA VAL A 3 -10.43 7.76 13.92
C VAL A 3 -9.26 8.33 14.71
N ARG A 4 -9.38 8.47 16.04
CA ARG A 4 -8.26 8.87 16.92
C ARG A 4 -7.08 7.90 16.93
N THR A 5 -7.30 6.65 16.52
CA THR A 5 -6.24 5.64 16.42
C THR A 5 -5.49 5.78 15.09
N LEU A 6 -6.18 6.13 14.00
CA LEU A 6 -5.58 6.44 12.70
C LEU A 6 -4.87 7.79 12.67
N GLU A 7 -5.24 8.73 13.54
CA GLU A 7 -4.58 10.04 13.67
C GLU A 7 -3.18 9.95 14.28
N LYS A 8 -2.83 8.83 14.93
CA LYS A 8 -1.50 8.63 15.53
C LYS A 8 -0.52 8.06 14.50
N LYS A 9 0.78 8.36 14.68
CA LYS A 9 1.86 7.76 13.89
C LYS A 9 1.74 6.24 13.96
N SER A 10 1.33 5.61 12.85
CA SER A 10 0.99 4.19 12.79
C SER A 10 2.22 3.29 12.66
N ALA A 11 3.30 3.80 12.07
CA ALA A 11 4.60 3.16 11.98
C ALA A 11 5.71 4.20 11.80
N ASP A 12 6.90 3.89 12.30
CA ASP A 12 8.16 4.57 11.94
C ASP A 12 9.13 3.48 11.50
N ARG A 13 9.70 3.63 10.30
CA ARG A 13 10.70 2.70 9.77
C ARG A 13 11.97 3.49 9.52
N ARG A 14 12.98 3.26 10.34
CA ARG A 14 14.34 3.80 10.21
C ARG A 14 15.30 2.65 9.91
N MET A 15 16.40 2.95 9.24
CA MET A 15 17.49 2.02 8.96
C MET A 15 18.62 2.21 9.96
N GLY A 16 19.18 1.12 10.48
CA GLY A 16 20.32 1.22 11.40
C GLY A 16 21.58 1.72 10.68
N VAL A 17 22.33 2.60 11.33
CA VAL A 17 23.67 3.04 10.86
C VAL A 17 24.72 2.96 11.95
N TRP A 18 25.89 2.46 11.59
CA TRP A 18 27.12 2.53 12.40
C TRP A 18 27.91 3.75 11.97
N MET A 19 28.30 4.59 12.94
CA MET A 19 29.02 5.83 12.70
C MET A 19 30.42 5.73 13.28
N ALA A 20 31.44 6.13 12.52
CA ALA A 20 32.82 6.20 12.98
C ALA A 20 33.41 7.58 12.67
N LEU A 21 33.80 8.31 13.72
CA LEU A 21 34.53 9.56 13.62
C LEU A 21 36.02 9.30 13.86
N SER A 22 36.89 9.67 12.93
CA SER A 22 38.34 9.52 13.04
C SER A 22 39.10 10.78 12.63
N ASP A 23 40.39 10.86 12.98
CA ASP A 23 41.27 11.85 12.38
C ASP A 23 41.47 11.56 10.89
N SER A 24 41.71 12.61 10.10
CA SER A 24 42.16 12.55 8.72
C SER A 24 43.35 13.49 8.51
N PRO A 25 44.14 13.36 7.43
CA PRO A 25 45.27 14.27 7.17
C PRO A 25 44.87 15.75 7.09
N ALA A 26 43.62 16.04 6.72
CA ALA A 26 43.10 17.40 6.58
C ALA A 26 42.27 17.89 7.79
N GLY A 27 41.93 17.00 8.73
CA GLY A 27 41.07 17.32 9.87
C GLY A 27 40.39 16.08 10.44
N LEU A 28 39.07 16.00 10.32
CA LEU A 28 38.27 14.86 10.78
C LEU A 28 37.52 14.21 9.63
N GLN A 29 37.22 12.93 9.77
CA GLN A 29 36.38 12.18 8.85
C GLN A 29 35.27 11.46 9.62
N LEU A 30 34.04 11.56 9.11
CA LEU A 30 32.91 10.80 9.59
C LEU A 30 32.48 9.79 8.53
N THR A 31 32.46 8.52 8.89
CA THR A 31 32.01 7.42 8.03
C THR A 31 30.73 6.81 8.62
N LEU A 32 29.73 6.59 7.78
CA LEU A 32 28.48 5.90 8.12
C LEU A 32 28.40 4.62 7.29
N THR A 33 28.01 3.53 7.92
CA THR A 33 27.67 2.25 7.26
C THR A 33 26.27 1.85 7.64
N ASP A 34 25.42 1.49 6.68
CA ASP A 34 24.05 1.03 6.96
C ASP A 34 23.91 -0.50 7.09
N GLU A 35 22.71 -0.96 7.47
CA GLU A 35 22.37 -2.38 7.62
C GLU A 35 22.47 -3.21 6.33
N ASP A 36 22.46 -2.57 5.17
CA ASP A 36 22.61 -3.21 3.86
C ASP A 36 24.09 -3.15 3.38
N GLY A 37 24.99 -2.55 4.16
CA GLY A 37 26.42 -2.45 3.88
C GLY A 37 26.84 -1.27 2.99
N HIS A 38 25.95 -0.30 2.71
CA HIS A 38 26.36 0.91 1.98
C HIS A 38 27.14 1.84 2.90
N VAL A 39 28.12 2.54 2.31
CA VAL A 39 29.02 3.43 3.03
C VAL A 39 28.94 4.83 2.46
N GLY A 40 28.79 5.81 3.36
CA GLY A 40 28.92 7.23 3.05
C GLY A 40 29.93 7.88 3.97
N SER A 41 30.66 8.87 3.49
CA SER A 41 31.65 9.57 4.29
C SER A 41 31.71 11.05 3.94
N ALA A 42 32.05 11.87 4.92
CA ALA A 42 32.40 13.26 4.71
C ALA A 42 33.63 13.63 5.54
N GLU A 43 34.32 14.67 5.10
CA GLU A 43 35.50 15.22 5.79
C GLU A 43 35.23 16.65 6.24
N LEU A 44 35.77 16.98 7.40
CA LEU A 44 35.75 18.31 7.97
C LEU A 44 37.20 18.78 8.11
N ALA A 45 37.64 19.62 7.19
CA ALA A 45 38.98 20.20 7.22
C ALA A 45 39.12 21.21 8.36
N GLY A 46 40.24 21.18 9.06
CA GLY A 46 40.52 22.14 10.13
C GLY A 46 41.52 21.64 11.17
N THR A 47 41.98 22.57 11.98
CA THR A 47 42.80 22.30 13.17
C THR A 47 41.95 22.39 14.41
N TRP A 48 42.09 21.42 15.32
CA TRP A 48 41.26 21.33 16.52
C TRP A 48 42.06 21.61 17.78
N GLU A 49 41.44 22.32 18.71
CA GLU A 49 41.99 22.48 20.05
C GLU A 49 41.54 21.31 20.94
N ARG A 50 42.32 21.01 21.99
CA ARG A 50 41.90 20.04 23.00
C ARG A 50 40.66 20.56 23.72
N ALA A 51 39.73 19.64 24.01
CA ALA A 51 38.57 19.94 24.83
C ALA A 51 38.99 20.37 26.24
N LYS A 52 38.29 21.38 26.77
CA LYS A 52 38.45 21.86 28.16
C LYS A 52 38.12 20.77 29.19
N ASP A 53 37.23 19.86 28.83
CA ASP A 53 36.91 18.66 29.60
C ASP A 53 37.14 17.41 28.72
N PRO A 54 38.37 16.86 28.74
CA PRO A 54 38.74 15.68 27.98
C PRO A 54 37.90 14.43 28.28
N ALA A 55 37.45 14.28 29.54
CA ALA A 55 36.75 13.09 30.00
C ALA A 55 35.36 12.97 29.37
N GLN A 56 34.68 14.11 29.12
CA GLN A 56 33.35 14.15 28.52
C GLN A 56 33.34 14.43 27.01
N ALA A 57 34.50 14.70 26.41
CA ALA A 57 34.59 15.14 25.02
C ALA A 57 34.01 14.09 24.05
N ALA A 58 34.38 12.82 24.22
CA ALA A 58 33.92 11.73 23.36
C ALA A 58 32.41 11.51 23.47
N ASP A 59 31.84 11.57 24.68
CA ASP A 59 30.40 11.38 24.88
C ASP A 59 29.57 12.51 24.28
N LYS A 60 30.06 13.76 24.36
CA LYS A 60 29.43 14.90 23.69
C LYS A 60 29.45 14.75 22.17
N LEU A 61 30.55 14.25 21.61
CA LEU A 61 30.64 13.95 20.18
C LEU A 61 29.63 12.87 19.77
N ARG A 62 29.54 11.77 20.54
CA ARG A 62 28.55 10.70 20.31
C ARG A 62 27.12 11.23 20.35
N GLU A 63 26.77 11.98 21.38
CA GLU A 63 25.43 12.53 21.54
C GLU A 63 25.06 13.45 20.36
N GLN A 64 25.99 14.30 19.91
CA GLN A 64 25.74 15.19 18.79
C GLN A 64 25.67 14.45 17.45
N LEU A 65 26.53 13.46 17.22
CA LEU A 65 26.50 12.63 16.01
C LEU A 65 25.21 11.80 15.91
N GLY A 66 24.69 11.32 17.03
CA GLY A 66 23.46 10.51 17.07
C GLY A 66 22.17 11.26 16.74
N ARG A 67 22.21 12.59 16.63
CA ARG A 67 21.03 13.43 16.31
C ARG A 67 20.72 13.42 14.81
N LEU A 68 20.24 12.28 14.32
CA LEU A 68 19.91 12.05 12.90
C LEU A 68 18.54 12.61 12.47
N GLY A 69 17.70 13.06 13.40
CA GLY A 69 16.50 13.86 13.11
C GLY A 69 15.52 13.21 12.11
N ASP A 70 15.21 13.93 11.03
CA ASP A 70 14.24 13.52 10.00
C ASP A 70 14.85 12.67 8.87
N THR A 71 16.10 12.26 8.99
CA THR A 71 16.76 11.37 8.00
C THR A 71 16.17 9.96 8.07
N LEU A 72 16.41 9.12 7.06
CA LEU A 72 15.90 7.74 7.08
C LEU A 72 16.62 6.81 8.09
N PHE A 73 17.58 7.34 8.85
CA PHE A 73 18.52 6.57 9.64
C PHE A 73 18.33 6.73 11.14
N GLN A 74 18.73 5.70 11.89
CA GLN A 74 18.90 5.72 13.34
C GLN A 74 20.29 5.21 13.70
N ALA A 75 20.95 5.83 14.67
CA ALA A 75 22.30 5.43 15.07
C ALA A 75 22.24 4.11 15.85
N SER A 76 22.85 3.07 15.31
CA SER A 76 23.01 1.76 15.96
C SER A 76 24.19 1.78 16.93
N ASP A 77 25.32 2.36 16.51
CA ASP A 77 26.53 2.54 17.32
C ASP A 77 27.32 3.77 16.81
N ILE A 78 28.05 4.42 17.70
CA ILE A 78 28.87 5.59 17.39
C ILE A 78 30.24 5.46 18.03
N GLN A 79 31.24 5.26 17.18
CA GLN A 79 32.64 5.13 17.56
C GLN A 79 33.38 6.43 17.30
N VAL A 80 34.21 6.82 18.26
CA VAL A 80 35.03 8.04 18.21
C VAL A 80 36.47 7.62 18.41
N HIS A 81 37.22 7.59 17.30
CA HIS A 81 38.62 7.15 17.21
C HIS A 81 39.51 8.35 16.92
N LEU A 82 39.65 9.22 17.91
CA LEU A 82 40.46 10.44 17.81
C LEU A 82 41.76 10.27 18.59
N SER A 83 42.86 10.73 18.00
CA SER A 83 44.20 10.76 18.57
C SER A 83 44.28 11.63 19.83
N GLN A 84 43.43 12.65 19.92
CA GLN A 84 43.28 13.52 21.08
C GLN A 84 41.80 13.87 21.29
N PRO A 85 41.39 14.24 22.52
CA PRO A 85 40.02 14.66 22.80
C PRO A 85 39.78 16.06 22.24
N TRP A 86 39.50 16.14 20.95
CA TRP A 86 39.30 17.39 20.22
C TRP A 86 37.99 18.08 20.59
N PHE A 87 38.02 19.41 20.65
CA PHE A 87 36.83 20.24 20.68
C PHE A 87 36.39 20.58 19.26
N VAL A 88 35.23 20.05 18.87
CA VAL A 88 34.60 20.34 17.58
C VAL A 88 33.36 21.19 17.81
N PRO A 89 33.23 22.37 17.18
CA PRO A 89 32.02 23.17 17.29
C PRO A 89 30.79 22.41 16.76
N ALA A 90 29.68 22.49 17.49
CA ALA A 90 28.45 21.78 17.16
C ALA A 90 27.94 22.08 15.74
N SER A 91 28.10 23.32 15.26
CA SER A 91 27.72 23.72 13.90
C SER A 91 28.50 22.95 12.82
N GLN A 92 29.81 22.77 13.03
CA GLN A 92 30.67 22.05 12.10
C GLN A 92 30.44 20.55 12.16
N LEU A 93 30.22 19.98 13.35
CA LEU A 93 29.84 18.58 13.51
C LEU A 93 28.47 18.27 12.88
N ASN A 94 27.51 19.21 12.99
CA ASN A 94 26.21 19.10 12.32
C ASN A 94 26.34 19.18 10.79
N ALA A 95 27.28 19.97 10.26
CA ALA A 95 27.56 20.00 8.83
C ALA A 95 28.16 18.66 8.37
N LEU A 96 29.23 18.21 9.04
CA LEU A 96 29.87 16.92 8.79
C LEU A 96 28.88 15.75 8.81
N ARG A 97 27.98 15.70 9.80
CA ARG A 97 26.92 14.69 9.88
C ARG A 97 25.97 14.76 8.68
N ARG A 98 25.50 15.95 8.30
CA ARG A 98 24.60 16.12 7.15
C ARG A 98 25.26 15.68 5.85
N ASP A 99 26.52 16.04 5.66
CA ASP A 99 27.27 15.70 4.44
C ASP A 99 27.54 14.19 4.35
N ALA A 100 27.88 13.54 5.48
CA ALA A 100 28.09 12.09 5.52
C ALA A 100 26.78 11.31 5.29
N VAL A 101 25.65 11.80 5.83
CA VAL A 101 24.32 11.24 5.54
C VAL A 101 23.98 11.39 4.06
N ALA A 102 24.18 12.57 3.47
CA ALA A 102 23.91 12.79 2.05
C ALA A 102 24.78 11.89 1.15
N SER A 103 26.05 11.68 1.53
CA SER A 103 26.95 10.73 0.86
C SER A 103 26.42 9.29 0.94
N LEU A 104 25.93 8.86 2.10
CA LEU A 104 25.33 7.53 2.27
C LEU A 104 24.06 7.37 1.43
N GLU A 105 23.17 8.36 1.42
CA GLU A 105 21.96 8.34 0.60
C GLU A 105 22.28 8.23 -0.89
N ALA A 106 23.31 8.95 -1.36
CA ALA A 106 23.78 8.84 -2.73
C ALA A 106 24.35 7.45 -3.04
N ALA A 107 25.13 6.87 -2.13
CA ALA A 107 25.67 5.52 -2.27
C ALA A 107 24.56 4.47 -2.35
N ARG A 108 23.54 4.56 -1.48
CA ARG A 108 22.34 3.70 -1.52
C ARG A 108 21.57 3.84 -2.83
N ALA A 109 21.35 5.07 -3.29
CA ALA A 109 20.63 5.33 -4.53
C ALA A 109 21.39 4.77 -5.76
N ALA A 110 22.72 4.89 -5.79
CA ALA A 110 23.56 4.34 -6.85
C ALA A 110 23.61 2.81 -6.84
N ALA A 111 23.56 2.18 -5.67
CA ALA A 111 23.55 0.73 -5.52
C ALA A 111 22.18 0.09 -5.77
N TYR A 112 21.11 0.89 -5.88
CA TYR A 112 19.77 0.36 -6.08
C TYR A 112 19.63 -0.35 -7.43
N ALA A 113 19.56 -1.69 -7.37
CA ALA A 113 19.18 -2.53 -8.48
C ALA A 113 17.67 -2.81 -8.44
N ARG A 114 16.94 -2.38 -9.48
CA ARG A 114 15.52 -2.71 -9.62
C ARG A 114 15.37 -4.24 -9.66
N PRO A 115 14.59 -4.86 -8.75
CA PRO A 115 14.35 -6.30 -8.80
C PRO A 115 13.78 -6.69 -10.17
N PRO A 116 14.25 -7.80 -10.78
CA PRO A 116 13.68 -8.27 -12.02
C PRO A 116 12.21 -8.64 -11.81
N ARG A 117 11.44 -8.62 -12.89
CA ARG A 117 10.07 -9.12 -12.86
C ARG A 117 10.08 -10.59 -12.42
N ALA A 118 9.26 -10.94 -11.44
CA ALA A 118 9.11 -12.33 -11.01
C ALA A 118 8.74 -13.22 -12.20
N VAL A 119 9.36 -14.41 -12.26
CA VAL A 119 9.04 -15.42 -13.27
C VAL A 119 7.66 -15.98 -12.96
N PRO A 120 6.71 -16.00 -13.92
CA PRO A 120 5.42 -16.65 -13.72
C PRO A 120 5.59 -18.13 -13.40
N VAL A 121 4.81 -18.64 -12.45
CA VAL A 121 4.78 -20.07 -12.10
C VAL A 121 4.25 -20.89 -13.29
N ASP A 122 4.88 -22.03 -13.56
CA ASP A 122 4.50 -22.99 -14.61
C ASP A 122 4.41 -24.41 -14.01
N PRO A 123 3.27 -25.11 -14.14
CA PRO A 123 2.04 -24.69 -14.81
C PRO A 123 1.30 -23.58 -14.03
N PRO A 124 0.41 -22.81 -14.70
CA PRO A 124 -0.37 -21.76 -14.06
C PRO A 124 -1.21 -22.30 -12.90
N VAL A 125 -1.18 -21.61 -11.77
CA VAL A 125 -1.96 -21.99 -10.58
C VAL A 125 -3.46 -21.89 -10.87
N PRO A 126 -4.29 -22.91 -10.62
CA PRO A 126 -5.74 -22.82 -10.86
C PRO A 126 -6.40 -21.68 -10.07
N TYR A 127 -7.32 -20.95 -10.70
CA TYR A 127 -8.18 -20.00 -10.00
C TYR A 127 -9.17 -20.75 -9.09
N PRO A 128 -9.53 -20.21 -7.91
CA PRO A 128 -10.40 -20.93 -6.95
C PRO A 128 -11.77 -21.30 -7.50
N GLU A 129 -12.31 -20.51 -8.43
CA GLU A 129 -13.61 -20.69 -9.05
C GLU A 129 -13.44 -21.07 -10.53
N ASP A 130 -14.29 -21.95 -11.06
CA ASP A 130 -14.26 -22.31 -12.49
C ASP A 130 -15.26 -21.52 -13.35
N THR A 131 -16.06 -20.66 -12.72
CA THR A 131 -17.13 -19.87 -13.33
C THR A 131 -17.13 -18.47 -12.74
N LEU A 132 -16.95 -17.47 -13.58
CA LEU A 132 -16.97 -16.06 -13.23
C LEU A 132 -18.20 -15.38 -13.81
N THR A 133 -18.93 -14.67 -12.96
CA THR A 133 -20.07 -13.82 -13.36
C THR A 133 -19.60 -12.40 -13.68
N TYR A 134 -20.52 -11.53 -14.09
CA TYR A 134 -20.21 -10.12 -14.38
C TYR A 134 -19.52 -9.39 -13.21
N LEU A 135 -19.71 -9.86 -11.97
CA LEU A 135 -19.10 -9.34 -10.75
C LEU A 135 -17.57 -9.48 -10.73
N ALA A 136 -17.00 -10.34 -11.57
CA ALA A 136 -15.55 -10.52 -11.70
C ALA A 136 -14.88 -9.40 -12.54
N ASN A 137 -15.66 -8.46 -13.10
CA ASN A 137 -15.17 -7.30 -13.86
C ASN A 137 -14.20 -7.68 -14.98
N VAL A 138 -14.44 -8.81 -15.66
CA VAL A 138 -13.65 -9.23 -16.80
C VAL A 138 -14.05 -8.43 -18.04
N PHE A 139 -13.43 -7.27 -18.22
CA PHE A 139 -13.81 -6.31 -19.26
C PHE A 139 -13.01 -6.43 -20.58
N ASN A 140 -11.77 -6.93 -20.54
CA ASN A 140 -10.90 -7.00 -21.72
C ASN A 140 -10.37 -8.41 -22.01
N GLN A 141 -9.89 -8.61 -23.24
CA GLN A 141 -9.40 -9.90 -23.70
C GLN A 141 -8.21 -10.42 -22.87
N LYS A 142 -7.29 -9.55 -22.43
CA LYS A 142 -6.15 -9.95 -21.60
C LYS A 142 -6.58 -10.53 -20.27
N ALA A 143 -7.62 -9.97 -19.65
CA ALA A 143 -8.22 -10.51 -18.43
C ALA A 143 -8.88 -11.87 -18.69
N ARG A 144 -9.64 -12.00 -19.79
CA ARG A 144 -10.25 -13.29 -20.18
C ARG A 144 -9.20 -14.37 -20.43
N ASP A 145 -8.12 -14.04 -21.14
CA ASP A 145 -7.01 -14.96 -21.40
C ASP A 145 -6.32 -15.38 -20.10
N PHE A 146 -6.14 -14.45 -19.16
CA PHE A 146 -5.62 -14.74 -17.83
C PHE A 146 -6.50 -15.76 -17.10
N TYR A 147 -7.79 -15.49 -16.92
CA TYR A 147 -8.68 -16.41 -16.20
C TYR A 147 -8.79 -17.78 -16.90
N SER A 148 -8.83 -17.80 -18.24
CA SER A 148 -8.85 -19.04 -19.01
C SER A 148 -7.57 -19.86 -18.81
N LYS A 149 -6.40 -19.20 -18.81
CA LYS A 149 -5.10 -19.82 -18.52
C LYS A 149 -5.05 -20.41 -17.11
N HIS A 150 -5.78 -19.81 -16.17
CA HIS A 150 -5.91 -20.27 -14.79
C HIS A 150 -7.10 -21.25 -14.59
N GLY A 151 -7.64 -21.84 -15.66
CA GLY A 151 -8.60 -22.95 -15.57
C GLY A 151 -10.08 -22.54 -15.43
N VAL A 152 -10.40 -21.25 -15.51
CA VAL A 152 -11.79 -20.78 -15.53
C VAL A 152 -12.43 -21.15 -16.87
N LYS A 153 -13.60 -21.79 -16.83
CA LYS A 153 -14.30 -22.32 -18.01
C LYS A 153 -15.34 -21.36 -18.55
N VAL A 154 -16.07 -20.70 -17.65
CA VAL A 154 -17.16 -19.78 -17.99
C VAL A 154 -16.79 -18.41 -17.45
N ILE A 155 -16.72 -17.42 -18.34
CA ILE A 155 -16.33 -16.05 -18.01
C ILE A 155 -17.37 -15.10 -18.61
N ALA A 156 -18.30 -14.64 -17.79
CA ALA A 156 -19.24 -13.59 -18.19
C ALA A 156 -18.52 -12.26 -18.42
N ALA A 157 -19.07 -11.42 -19.31
CA ALA A 157 -18.54 -10.08 -19.50
C ALA A 157 -18.81 -9.22 -18.27
N ALA A 158 -17.93 -8.26 -18.00
CA ALA A 158 -18.17 -7.26 -16.95
C ALA A 158 -19.48 -6.50 -17.19
N TYR A 159 -20.07 -5.93 -16.13
CA TYR A 159 -21.32 -5.18 -16.23
C TYR A 159 -21.23 -3.99 -17.21
N GLU A 160 -20.06 -3.36 -17.29
CA GLU A 160 -19.75 -2.25 -18.20
C GLU A 160 -19.71 -2.67 -19.67
N ALA A 161 -19.62 -3.96 -19.98
CA ALA A 161 -19.76 -4.46 -21.34
C ALA A 161 -21.21 -4.46 -21.83
N HIS A 162 -22.16 -4.02 -20.99
CA HIS A 162 -23.55 -3.77 -21.35
C HIS A 162 -24.37 -5.01 -21.73
N GLU A 163 -23.89 -6.22 -21.40
CA GLU A 163 -24.62 -7.47 -21.67
C GLU A 163 -25.69 -7.76 -20.60
N GLU A 164 -25.61 -7.14 -19.43
CA GLU A 164 -26.55 -7.29 -18.31
C GLU A 164 -27.57 -6.15 -18.29
N GLU A 165 -28.62 -6.26 -19.12
CA GLU A 165 -29.68 -5.24 -19.20
C GLU A 165 -30.71 -5.33 -18.05
N GLY A 166 -30.63 -6.36 -17.21
CA GLY A 166 -31.56 -6.65 -16.12
C GLY A 166 -31.35 -5.81 -14.85
N GLU A 167 -32.16 -6.10 -13.82
CA GLU A 167 -31.92 -5.58 -12.47
C GLU A 167 -30.89 -6.49 -11.78
N VAL A 168 -29.66 -6.02 -11.61
CA VAL A 168 -28.54 -6.81 -11.10
C VAL A 168 -27.86 -6.13 -9.92
N SER A 169 -27.09 -6.89 -9.14
CA SER A 169 -26.35 -6.32 -8.01
C SER A 169 -25.16 -5.52 -8.54
N LEU A 170 -25.16 -4.21 -8.29
CA LEU A 170 -24.10 -3.28 -8.70
C LEU A 170 -23.04 -3.13 -7.62
N MET A 171 -23.44 -3.30 -6.36
CA MET A 171 -22.56 -3.23 -5.21
C MET A 171 -23.01 -4.22 -4.15
N ILE A 172 -22.07 -4.97 -3.60
CA ILE A 172 -22.27 -5.88 -2.47
C ILE A 172 -21.41 -5.35 -1.33
N THR A 173 -22.02 -5.13 -0.16
CA THR A 173 -21.31 -4.58 1.00
C THR A 173 -21.73 -5.27 2.29
N LYS A 174 -20.79 -5.36 3.23
CA LYS A 174 -21.05 -5.81 4.60
C LYS A 174 -21.74 -4.74 5.44
N HIS A 175 -21.66 -3.47 5.05
CA HIS A 175 -22.43 -2.41 5.68
C HIS A 175 -23.92 -2.63 5.39
N CYS A 176 -24.74 -2.69 6.43
CA CYS A 176 -26.15 -3.02 6.31
C CYS A 176 -27.01 -1.88 6.85
N VAL A 177 -27.77 -1.21 5.98
CA VAL A 177 -28.67 -0.12 6.38
C VAL A 177 -29.71 -0.59 7.40
N ARG A 178 -30.21 -1.84 7.28
CA ARG A 178 -31.10 -2.42 8.31
C ARG A 178 -30.42 -2.51 9.66
N PHE A 179 -29.13 -2.80 9.74
CA PHE A 179 -28.40 -2.79 11.00
C PHE A 179 -28.28 -1.38 11.57
N SER A 180 -27.92 -0.40 10.74
CA SER A 180 -27.81 1.01 11.15
C SER A 180 -29.13 1.61 11.63
N LEU A 181 -30.26 1.14 11.09
CA LEU A 181 -31.62 1.57 11.46
C LEU A 181 -32.27 0.66 12.53
N SER A 182 -31.53 -0.27 13.13
CA SER A 182 -32.06 -1.22 14.14
C SER A 182 -33.20 -2.12 13.63
N LEU A 183 -33.25 -2.37 12.32
CA LEU A 183 -34.19 -3.24 11.60
C LEU A 183 -33.59 -4.62 11.28
N CYS A 184 -32.42 -4.95 11.85
CA CYS A 184 -31.71 -6.19 11.56
C CYS A 184 -32.32 -7.37 12.34
N PRO A 185 -32.74 -8.45 11.66
CA PRO A 185 -33.34 -9.61 12.31
C PRO A 185 -32.35 -10.35 13.21
N LYS A 186 -31.04 -10.22 12.95
CA LYS A 186 -30.00 -10.78 13.82
C LYS A 186 -29.89 -10.05 15.16
N GLN A 187 -30.19 -8.75 15.22
CA GLN A 187 -30.22 -7.99 16.49
C GLN A 187 -31.50 -8.29 17.29
N ALA A 188 -32.62 -8.55 16.62
CA ALA A 188 -33.90 -8.85 17.27
C ALA A 188 -34.03 -10.31 17.75
N LYS A 189 -33.02 -11.16 17.52
CA LYS A 189 -33.05 -12.58 17.89
C LYS A 189 -32.96 -12.71 19.42
N GLY A 190 -34.08 -13.07 20.08
CA GLY A 190 -34.18 -13.25 21.53
C GLY A 190 -35.04 -12.20 22.25
N VAL A 191 -35.54 -11.19 21.54
CA VAL A 191 -36.49 -10.21 22.09
C VAL A 191 -37.92 -10.68 21.83
N THR A 192 -38.62 -11.09 22.88
CA THR A 192 -40.03 -11.50 22.86
C THR A 192 -40.90 -10.33 22.39
N GLY A 193 -41.65 -10.51 21.29
CA GLY A 193 -42.59 -9.51 20.73
C GLY A 193 -42.12 -8.75 19.47
N VAL A 194 -40.86 -8.90 19.05
CA VAL A 194 -40.31 -8.23 17.83
C VAL A 194 -40.08 -9.21 16.67
N GLN A 195 -40.12 -10.51 16.95
CA GLN A 195 -40.05 -11.56 15.92
C GLN A 195 -41.33 -11.54 15.07
N GLY A 196 -41.24 -10.97 13.86
CA GLY A 196 -42.32 -10.92 12.87
C GLY A 196 -42.89 -9.52 12.62
N THR A 197 -42.59 -8.53 13.47
CA THR A 197 -43.12 -7.16 13.37
C THR A 197 -42.31 -6.29 12.39
N VAL A 198 -41.04 -6.61 12.17
CA VAL A 198 -40.18 -5.91 11.20
C VAL A 198 -40.41 -6.50 9.80
N ARG A 199 -41.58 -6.21 9.21
CA ARG A 199 -41.76 -6.30 7.75
C ARG A 199 -41.03 -5.11 7.13
N ALA A 200 -39.74 -5.26 6.90
CA ALA A 200 -38.98 -4.25 6.18
C ALA A 200 -39.50 -4.22 4.74
N GLU A 201 -40.33 -3.22 4.43
CA GLU A 201 -40.60 -2.82 3.06
C GLU A 201 -39.26 -2.65 2.31
N PRO A 202 -39.21 -2.92 0.98
CA PRO A 202 -37.97 -2.83 0.23
C PRO A 202 -37.36 -1.44 0.39
N LEU A 203 -36.20 -1.37 1.04
CA LEU A 203 -35.48 -0.12 1.20
C LEU A 203 -34.89 0.29 -0.15
N GLN A 204 -34.93 1.58 -0.46
CA GLN A 204 -34.37 2.13 -1.68
C GLN A 204 -33.38 3.25 -1.36
N LEU A 205 -32.28 3.31 -2.10
CA LEU A 205 -31.40 4.47 -2.13
C LEU A 205 -31.84 5.38 -3.27
N ILE A 206 -31.96 6.67 -2.98
CA ILE A 206 -32.32 7.69 -3.96
C ILE A 206 -31.08 8.54 -4.22
N ASN A 207 -30.59 8.52 -5.47
CA ASN A 207 -29.51 9.38 -5.92
C ASN A 207 -30.00 10.27 -7.08
N GLY A 208 -30.42 11.49 -6.75
CA GLY A 208 -31.08 12.37 -7.71
C GLY A 208 -32.36 11.75 -8.27
N LYS A 209 -32.38 11.42 -9.57
CA LYS A 209 -33.52 10.78 -10.25
C LYS A 209 -33.47 9.24 -10.19
N GLU A 210 -32.41 8.66 -9.63
CA GLU A 210 -32.23 7.21 -9.58
C GLU A 210 -32.82 6.63 -8.30
N LYS A 211 -33.47 5.47 -8.46
CA LYS A 211 -33.92 4.62 -7.35
C LYS A 211 -33.20 3.29 -7.47
N LEU A 212 -32.40 2.95 -6.46
CA LEU A 212 -31.69 1.69 -6.37
C LEU A 212 -32.32 0.85 -5.27
N THR A 213 -32.66 -0.40 -5.57
CA THR A 213 -33.31 -1.30 -4.61
C THR A 213 -32.26 -1.95 -3.73
N LEU A 214 -32.49 -1.96 -2.41
CA LEU A 214 -31.62 -2.68 -1.47
C LEU A 214 -32.18 -4.08 -1.22
N ARG A 215 -31.37 -5.10 -1.53
CA ARG A 215 -31.63 -6.49 -1.14
C ARG A 215 -30.69 -6.89 0.00
N PHE A 216 -31.18 -7.68 0.95
CA PHE A 216 -30.43 -8.03 2.16
C PHE A 216 -30.32 -9.54 2.28
N ASP A 217 -29.11 -10.07 2.06
CA ASP A 217 -28.82 -11.46 2.38
C ASP A 217 -28.26 -11.56 3.81
N CYS A 218 -29.16 -11.95 4.72
CA CYS A 218 -28.81 -12.07 6.13
C CYS A 218 -27.88 -13.25 6.41
N LYS A 219 -27.74 -14.24 5.51
CA LYS A 219 -26.89 -15.42 5.77
C LYS A 219 -25.39 -15.05 5.71
N PRO A 220 -24.83 -14.50 4.62
CA PRO A 220 -23.46 -13.98 4.55
C PRO A 220 -23.31 -12.56 5.15
N CYS A 221 -24.40 -11.96 5.67
CA CYS A 221 -24.45 -10.57 6.13
C CYS A 221 -24.05 -9.58 5.03
N GLU A 222 -24.78 -9.61 3.92
CA GLU A 222 -24.54 -8.74 2.76
C GLU A 222 -25.76 -7.90 2.43
N MET A 223 -25.50 -6.64 2.08
CA MET A 223 -26.47 -5.76 1.46
C MET A 223 -26.07 -5.56 0.00
N HIS A 224 -27.00 -5.81 -0.89
CA HIS A 224 -26.87 -5.65 -2.32
C HIS A 224 -27.59 -4.38 -2.73
N VAL A 225 -26.87 -3.48 -3.39
CA VAL A 225 -27.46 -2.34 -4.09
C VAL A 225 -27.75 -2.81 -5.51
N VAL A 226 -29.03 -2.94 -5.83
CA VAL A 226 -29.52 -3.47 -7.10
C VAL A 226 -30.00 -2.33 -7.96
N GLY A 227 -29.60 -2.34 -9.23
CA GLY A 227 -30.00 -1.34 -10.20
C GLY A 227 -30.06 -1.91 -11.61
N LYS A 228 -30.57 -1.10 -12.53
CA LYS A 228 -30.67 -1.40 -13.95
C LYS A 228 -29.79 -0.44 -14.73
N ILE A 229 -29.15 -0.93 -15.79
CA ILE A 229 -28.35 -0.07 -16.65
C ILE A 229 -29.21 1.00 -17.33
N LYS A 230 -28.70 2.23 -17.38
CA LYS A 230 -29.42 3.34 -18.03
C LYS A 230 -29.26 3.25 -19.54
N ARG A 231 -30.35 3.55 -20.25
CA ARG A 231 -30.33 3.67 -21.71
C ARG A 231 -29.36 4.76 -22.21
N SER A 232 -29.14 5.83 -21.43
CA SER A 232 -28.16 6.87 -21.77
C SER A 232 -26.72 6.37 -21.72
N VAL A 233 -26.41 5.41 -20.84
CA VAL A 233 -25.08 4.78 -20.72
C VAL A 233 -24.86 3.79 -21.87
N LEU A 234 -25.93 3.09 -22.29
CA LEU A 234 -25.90 2.27 -23.50
C LEU A 234 -25.67 3.09 -24.79
N ASN A 235 -26.06 4.37 -24.78
CA ASN A 235 -25.96 5.26 -25.93
C ASN A 235 -24.66 6.10 -25.96
N SER A 236 -23.89 6.16 -24.86
CA SER A 236 -22.54 6.73 -24.90
C SER A 236 -21.65 5.80 -25.70
N ALA A 237 -20.93 6.37 -26.68
CA ALA A 237 -20.09 5.62 -27.60
C ALA A 237 -19.16 4.68 -26.83
N PRO A 238 -19.05 3.40 -27.23
CA PRO A 238 -18.20 2.47 -26.52
C PRO A 238 -16.74 2.90 -26.70
N GLU A 239 -15.98 2.96 -25.60
CA GLU A 239 -14.53 2.79 -25.67
C GLU A 239 -14.27 1.36 -26.18
N SER A 240 -14.32 1.21 -27.51
CA SER A 240 -14.10 -0.03 -28.29
C SER A 240 -14.66 -1.32 -27.66
N PRO A 241 -15.91 -1.71 -27.96
CA PRO A 241 -16.46 -2.94 -27.44
C PRO A 241 -15.78 -4.13 -28.13
N ILE A 242 -15.17 -5.02 -27.33
CA ILE A 242 -14.68 -6.30 -27.84
C ILE A 242 -15.89 -7.20 -28.10
N GLN A 243 -15.90 -7.90 -29.22
CA GLN A 243 -16.95 -8.85 -29.59
C GLN A 243 -16.78 -10.13 -28.76
N PHE A 244 -17.72 -10.41 -27.84
CA PHE A 244 -17.69 -11.59 -26.99
C PHE A 244 -18.30 -12.81 -27.69
N TYR A 245 -17.51 -13.90 -27.80
CA TYR A 245 -18.00 -15.17 -28.32
C TYR A 245 -18.37 -16.11 -27.16
N LYS A 246 -19.60 -16.67 -27.20
CA LYS A 246 -20.11 -17.66 -26.23
C LYS A 246 -19.43 -19.02 -26.37
N THR A 247 -18.82 -19.28 -27.51
CA THR A 247 -18.08 -20.50 -27.84
C THR A 247 -16.72 -20.11 -28.41
N ARG A 248 -15.69 -20.90 -28.08
CA ARG A 248 -14.34 -20.69 -28.60
C ARG A 248 -14.40 -20.74 -30.14
N PRO A 249 -13.92 -19.70 -30.87
CA PRO A 249 -13.87 -19.74 -32.32
C PRO A 249 -13.07 -20.96 -32.77
N GLN A 250 -13.61 -21.73 -33.73
CA GLN A 250 -12.86 -22.81 -34.35
C GLN A 250 -11.68 -22.19 -35.11
N ALA A 251 -10.47 -22.68 -34.84
CA ALA A 251 -9.29 -22.21 -35.56
C ALA A 251 -9.42 -22.61 -37.03
N HIS A 252 -9.56 -21.62 -37.92
CA HIS A 252 -9.39 -21.87 -39.34
C HIS A 252 -7.90 -22.12 -39.62
N PRO A 253 -7.56 -23.18 -40.38
CA PRO A 253 -6.18 -23.39 -40.81
C PRO A 253 -5.78 -22.23 -41.73
N VAL A 254 -4.70 -21.55 -41.36
CA VAL A 254 -4.07 -20.53 -42.18
C VAL A 254 -3.27 -21.26 -43.26
N HIS A 255 -3.66 -21.10 -44.53
CA HIS A 255 -2.86 -21.47 -45.69
C HIS A 255 -1.79 -20.39 -45.96
#